data_AF-A0A0F5YM64-F1
#
_entry.id   AF-A0A0F5YM64-F1
#
_cell.length_a   1.000
_cell.length_b   1.000
_cell.length_c   1.000
_cell.angle_alpha   90.00
_cell.angle_beta   90.00
_cell.angle_gamma   90.00
#
_symmetry.space_group_name_H-M   'P 1'
#
loop_
_entity.id
_entity.type
_entity.pdbx_description
1 polymer ?
#
loop_
_entity_poly.entity_id
_entity_poly.type
_entity_poly.pdbx_seq_one_letter_code
_entity_poly.pdbx_strand_id
1 'polypeptide(L)'
;MTHQFKSPQKSQSSSSSASVPASRYANRDFAEPVQQKPKRKWSEATYGDRTHEAKRIKTKTGFEVTGNTHEYEHVIRDSVAREGYNAPRKGDVGGLERNGFVYAEGKNVHKNHPGTGTKRGNNLSGMYDGEYAEAQSEALRGRFEDGRHVYPEPDIGLAVAINQSAYAFTPEFVEQQNTEVGEVAKDSYRNMVNKMGAVKFARGQDTIQSVDVTPEQKAQMLADRKSAETGIYHEGTVGSDGTPQVSRIPGANNARNPKDEYQWFRRERRNRKANITKLKGEDKTKAEKELDEFVERWTRLMDARNEQV
;
A
#
# COMPACT_ATOMS: atom_id res chain seq x y z
N MET A 1 25.78 55.21 87.12
CA MET A 1 26.49 56.50 87.00
C MET A 1 27.06 56.58 85.60
N THR A 2 26.87 57.75 85.00
CA THR A 2 27.06 58.14 83.60
C THR A 2 28.52 57.97 83.13
N HIS A 3 28.73 57.22 82.04
CA HIS A 3 29.97 57.33 81.27
C HIS A 3 29.68 57.77 79.84
N GLN A 4 29.98 59.05 79.61
CA GLN A 4 29.95 59.74 78.34
C GLN A 4 31.04 59.19 77.40
N PHE A 5 30.61 58.80 76.21
CA PHE A 5 31.45 58.65 75.03
C PHE A 5 31.64 60.02 74.35
N LYS A 6 32.88 60.40 74.05
CA LYS A 6 33.20 61.38 73.00
C LYS A 6 34.46 60.95 72.24
N SER A 7 34.31 60.96 70.92
CA SER A 7 35.21 60.53 69.86
C SER A 7 36.51 61.33 69.75
N PRO A 8 37.44 60.86 68.89
CA PRO A 8 37.88 61.72 67.79
C PRO A 8 37.84 61.04 66.41
N GLN A 9 37.40 61.84 65.43
CA GLN A 9 37.47 61.61 63.99
C GLN A 9 38.88 61.84 63.42
N LYS A 10 39.16 61.21 62.27
CA LYS A 10 39.65 61.76 60.97
C LYS A 10 40.66 60.82 60.33
N SER A 11 40.29 60.18 59.20
CA SER A 11 40.63 60.54 57.81
C SER A 11 41.93 59.86 57.37
N GLN A 12 42.14 59.29 56.18
CA GLN A 12 41.53 59.44 54.86
C GLN A 12 42.22 58.40 53.94
N SER A 13 41.49 57.74 53.03
CA SER A 13 41.96 57.38 51.66
C SER A 13 40.82 56.65 50.94
N SER A 14 40.02 57.40 50.17
CA SER A 14 40.11 57.48 48.70
C SER A 14 39.62 56.22 47.99
N SER A 15 38.30 56.19 47.81
CA SER A 15 37.56 55.31 46.91
C SER A 15 37.66 55.79 45.46
N SER A 16 38.09 54.91 44.57
CA SER A 16 37.88 55.04 43.12
C SER A 16 37.55 53.67 42.49
N SER A 17 36.26 53.51 42.21
CA SER A 17 35.66 52.87 41.03
C SER A 17 36.35 51.67 40.36
N ALA A 18 35.70 50.49 40.47
CA ALA A 18 35.49 49.62 39.33
C ALA A 18 34.13 48.92 39.47
N SER A 19 33.23 49.29 38.57
CA SER A 19 31.92 48.70 38.34
C SER A 19 32.01 47.20 38.04
N VAL A 20 31.40 46.36 38.88
CA VAL A 20 31.12 44.97 38.54
C VAL A 20 29.86 44.95 37.67
N PRO A 21 29.91 44.46 36.42
CA PRO A 21 28.73 44.38 35.58
C PRO A 21 27.76 43.34 36.13
N ALA A 22 26.55 43.79 36.45
CA ALA A 22 25.39 42.97 36.72
C ALA A 22 24.89 42.34 35.39
N SER A 23 25.47 41.22 34.95
CA SER A 23 24.85 40.34 33.94
C SER A 23 25.50 38.95 33.87
N ARG A 24 25.32 38.12 34.91
CA ARG A 24 25.58 36.66 34.80
C ARG A 24 24.51 35.79 35.44
N TYR A 25 23.26 36.23 35.38
CA TYR A 25 22.09 35.36 35.44
C TYR A 25 21.39 35.38 34.09
N ALA A 26 22.11 35.00 33.04
CA ALA A 26 21.53 34.69 31.75
C ALA A 26 21.00 33.25 31.81
N ASN A 27 19.69 33.12 31.62
CA ASN A 27 18.93 31.93 31.24
C ASN A 27 19.77 30.65 31.09
N ARG A 28 19.83 29.85 32.16
CA ARG A 28 19.96 28.41 32.00
C ARG A 28 18.57 27.88 31.67
N ASP A 29 18.23 27.97 30.40
CA ASP A 29 17.15 27.18 29.82
C ASP A 29 17.50 25.71 30.08
N PHE A 30 16.82 25.10 31.04
CA PHE A 30 16.78 23.65 31.17
C PHE A 30 16.01 23.12 29.96
N ALA A 31 16.70 23.03 28.81
CA ALA A 31 16.21 22.26 27.69
C ALA A 31 16.08 20.83 28.18
N GLU A 32 14.82 20.40 28.42
CA GLU A 32 14.53 19.02 28.74
C GLU A 32 15.21 18.12 27.69
N PRO A 33 15.84 17.01 28.10
CA PRO A 33 16.44 16.09 27.15
C PRO A 33 15.34 15.62 26.20
N VAL A 34 15.38 16.11 24.96
CA VAL A 34 14.49 15.67 23.90
C VAL A 34 14.72 14.17 23.76
N GLN A 35 13.82 13.36 24.32
CA GLN A 35 13.85 11.91 24.16
C GLN A 35 13.74 11.65 22.66
N GLN A 36 14.88 11.35 22.03
CA GLN A 36 14.92 10.98 20.64
C GLN A 36 14.08 9.71 20.50
N LYS A 37 12.95 9.82 19.80
CA LYS A 37 12.13 8.65 19.48
C LYS A 37 13.06 7.63 18.81
N PRO A 38 13.02 6.35 19.22
CA PRO A 38 13.87 5.32 18.63
C PRO A 38 13.70 5.32 17.12
N LYS A 39 14.82 5.35 16.39
CA LYS A 39 14.82 5.34 14.92
C LYS A 39 14.08 4.08 14.44
N ARG A 40 13.13 4.25 13.51
CA ARG A 40 12.43 3.11 12.91
C ARG A 40 13.45 2.22 12.19
N LYS A 41 13.35 0.90 12.40
CA LYS A 41 14.21 -0.10 11.73
C LYS A 41 13.89 -0.22 10.25
N TRP A 42 12.63 -0.04 9.88
CA TRP A 42 12.12 -0.22 8.52
C TRP A 42 11.45 1.08 8.05
N SER A 43 11.50 1.31 6.74
CA SER A 43 10.81 2.44 6.11
C SER A 43 9.30 2.33 6.33
N GLU A 44 8.63 3.48 6.45
CA GLU A 44 7.18 3.52 6.61
C GLU A 44 6.48 2.79 5.45
N ALA A 45 5.36 2.13 5.76
CA ALA A 45 4.55 1.37 4.81
C ALA A 45 5.22 0.15 4.14
N THR A 46 6.35 -0.32 4.68
CA THR A 46 6.93 -1.61 4.29
C THR A 46 6.42 -2.74 5.18
N TYR A 47 6.52 -3.99 4.74
CA TYR A 47 6.10 -5.15 5.52
C TYR A 47 6.84 -5.27 6.86
N GLY A 48 8.10 -4.84 6.91
CA GLY A 48 8.87 -4.71 8.14
C GLY A 48 8.27 -3.73 9.14
N ASP A 49 7.58 -2.69 8.67
CA ASP A 49 6.97 -1.62 9.48
C ASP A 49 5.49 -1.84 9.83
N ARG A 50 4.90 -2.97 9.41
CA ARG A 50 3.46 -3.26 9.57
C ARG A 50 2.92 -3.11 11.00
N THR A 51 3.74 -3.39 12.03
CA THR A 51 3.33 -3.17 13.43
C THR A 51 3.16 -1.70 13.78
N HIS A 52 3.96 -0.79 13.21
CA HIS A 52 3.73 0.65 13.39
C HIS A 52 2.51 1.12 12.60
N GLU A 53 2.26 0.54 11.43
CA GLU A 53 1.04 0.82 10.67
C GLU A 53 -0.22 0.41 11.45
N ALA A 54 -0.27 -0.79 12.04
CA ALA A 54 -1.37 -1.20 12.92
C ALA A 54 -1.58 -0.22 14.10
N LYS A 55 -0.48 0.24 14.73
CA LYS A 55 -0.54 1.24 15.81
C LYS A 55 -1.04 2.60 15.32
N ARG A 56 -0.63 3.03 14.12
CA ARG A 56 -1.10 4.27 13.50
C ARG A 56 -2.60 4.21 13.27
N ILE A 57 -3.09 3.12 12.68
CA ILE A 57 -4.52 2.89 12.43
C ILE A 57 -5.28 2.92 13.75
N LYS A 58 -4.87 2.11 14.74
CA LYS A 58 -5.50 2.10 16.07
C LYS A 58 -5.54 3.47 16.74
N THR A 59 -4.47 4.24 16.63
CA THR A 59 -4.41 5.60 17.20
C THR A 59 -5.34 6.57 16.46
N LYS A 60 -5.44 6.44 15.13
CA LYS A 60 -6.22 7.35 14.28
C LYS A 60 -7.72 7.05 14.33
N THR A 61 -8.11 5.78 14.34
CA THR A 61 -9.51 5.35 14.17
C THR A 61 -10.08 4.62 15.38
N GLY A 62 -9.24 4.16 16.32
CA GLY A 62 -9.64 3.23 17.37
C GLY A 62 -9.70 1.76 16.92
N PHE A 63 -9.63 1.49 15.62
CA PHE A 63 -9.77 0.15 15.06
C PHE A 63 -8.52 -0.71 15.24
N GLU A 64 -8.70 -1.98 15.61
CA GLU A 64 -7.59 -2.90 15.82
C GLU A 64 -7.37 -3.82 14.61
N VAL A 65 -6.22 -3.62 13.95
CA VAL A 65 -5.77 -4.46 12.84
C VAL A 65 -5.18 -5.74 13.41
N THR A 66 -5.88 -6.85 13.22
CA THR A 66 -5.46 -8.19 13.67
C THR A 66 -5.55 -9.16 12.50
N GLY A 67 -4.90 -10.32 12.60
CA GLY A 67 -5.02 -11.38 11.60
C GLY A 67 -6.43 -11.96 11.44
N ASN A 68 -7.40 -11.54 12.27
CA ASN A 68 -8.82 -11.88 12.09
C ASN A 68 -9.55 -10.87 11.23
N THR A 69 -9.13 -9.60 11.24
CA THR A 69 -9.80 -8.51 10.51
C THR A 69 -9.09 -8.18 9.20
N HIS A 70 -7.75 -8.22 9.20
CA HIS A 70 -6.91 -7.80 8.09
C HIS A 70 -5.70 -8.71 7.89
N GLU A 71 -5.20 -8.73 6.67
CA GLU A 71 -3.88 -9.26 6.32
C GLU A 71 -3.08 -8.16 5.60
N TYR A 72 -1.75 -8.24 5.65
CA TYR A 72 -0.91 -7.24 5.00
C TYR A 72 -0.65 -7.65 3.57
N GLU A 73 -1.22 -6.90 2.63
CA GLU A 73 -1.10 -7.16 1.22
C GLU A 73 0.14 -6.48 0.63
N HIS A 74 0.92 -7.26 -0.13
CA HIS A 74 2.02 -6.72 -0.91
C HIS A 74 1.51 -6.14 -2.22
N VAL A 75 1.77 -4.85 -2.45
CA VAL A 75 1.30 -4.20 -3.68
C VAL A 75 1.99 -4.76 -4.95
N ILE A 76 3.20 -5.30 -4.78
CA ILE A 76 3.93 -6.11 -5.75
C ILE A 76 4.26 -7.43 -5.07
N ARG A 77 3.87 -8.57 -5.67
CA ARG A 77 4.06 -9.88 -5.04
C ARG A 77 5.53 -10.12 -4.66
N ASP A 78 5.74 -10.68 -3.46
CA ASP A 78 7.08 -11.07 -2.99
C ASP A 78 7.77 -12.03 -3.97
N SER A 79 7.03 -13.00 -4.53
CA SER A 79 7.58 -13.93 -5.53
C SER A 79 8.06 -13.21 -6.80
N VAL A 80 7.38 -12.15 -7.21
CA VAL A 80 7.76 -11.33 -8.37
C VAL A 80 8.95 -10.45 -8.03
N ALA A 81 8.95 -9.81 -6.85
CA ALA A 81 10.08 -9.00 -6.38
C ALA A 81 11.36 -9.83 -6.22
N ARG A 82 11.25 -11.12 -5.85
CA ARG A 82 12.38 -12.05 -5.65
C ARG A 82 12.71 -12.91 -6.87
N GLU A 83 12.03 -12.72 -8.00
CA GLU A 83 12.26 -13.54 -9.19
C GLU A 83 13.73 -13.47 -9.65
N GLY A 84 14.34 -14.65 -9.89
CA GLY A 84 15.75 -14.78 -10.24
C GLY A 84 16.73 -14.66 -9.07
N TYR A 85 16.25 -14.47 -7.82
CA TYR A 85 17.08 -14.33 -6.62
C TYR A 85 17.29 -15.69 -5.93
N ASN A 86 18.54 -16.17 -5.93
CA ASN A 86 18.88 -17.51 -5.40
C ASN A 86 19.19 -17.55 -3.90
N ALA A 87 19.02 -16.45 -3.16
CA ALA A 87 19.27 -16.47 -1.71
C ALA A 87 18.12 -17.16 -0.94
N PRO A 88 18.43 -18.05 0.01
CA PRO A 88 17.43 -18.66 0.88
C PRO A 88 16.69 -17.59 1.68
N ARG A 89 15.38 -17.80 1.97
CA ARG A 89 14.57 -16.83 2.75
C ARG A 89 15.18 -16.44 4.10
N LYS A 90 15.96 -17.32 4.73
CA LYS A 90 16.69 -17.07 5.99
C LYS A 90 17.97 -16.24 5.82
N GLY A 91 18.36 -15.91 4.59
CA GLY A 91 19.51 -15.09 4.24
C GLY A 91 19.17 -14.04 3.18
N ASP A 92 17.95 -13.49 3.22
CA ASP A 92 17.52 -12.39 2.35
C ASP A 92 18.38 -11.14 2.63
N VAL A 93 19.56 -11.07 2.02
CA VAL A 93 20.56 -10.01 2.19
C VAL A 93 19.95 -8.64 1.85
N GLY A 94 18.96 -8.62 0.95
CA GLY A 94 18.20 -7.43 0.59
C GLY A 94 17.04 -7.08 1.50
N GLY A 95 16.58 -8.02 2.32
CA GLY A 95 15.30 -7.95 3.02
C GLY A 95 14.15 -7.62 2.07
N LEU A 96 14.12 -8.17 0.85
CA LEU A 96 13.14 -7.85 -0.20
C LEU A 96 11.70 -7.95 0.32
N GLU A 97 11.36 -9.01 1.06
CA GLU A 97 10.02 -9.13 1.67
C GLU A 97 9.79 -7.99 2.68
N ARG A 98 10.75 -7.75 3.59
CA ARG A 98 10.63 -6.75 4.65
C ARG A 98 10.60 -5.32 4.13
N ASN A 99 11.24 -5.05 3.00
CA ASN A 99 11.26 -3.76 2.32
C ASN A 99 10.11 -3.61 1.32
N GLY A 100 9.39 -4.69 0.98
CA GLY A 100 8.23 -4.64 0.11
C GLY A 100 7.13 -3.76 0.72
N PHE A 101 6.54 -2.89 -0.09
CA PHE A 101 5.46 -2.02 0.34
C PHE A 101 4.17 -2.82 0.53
N VAL A 102 3.50 -2.55 1.65
CA VAL A 102 2.27 -3.24 2.04
C VAL A 102 1.24 -2.29 2.63
N TYR A 103 0.00 -2.72 2.60
CA TYR A 103 -1.13 -2.07 3.28
C TYR A 103 -1.97 -3.13 3.99
N ALA A 104 -2.69 -2.74 5.04
CA ALA A 104 -3.64 -3.61 5.70
C ALA A 104 -4.87 -3.76 4.80
N GLU A 105 -5.15 -4.97 4.30
CA GLU A 105 -6.32 -5.28 3.47
C GLU A 105 -7.30 -6.13 4.28
N GLY A 106 -8.61 -5.91 4.08
CA GLY A 106 -9.63 -6.70 4.77
C GLY A 106 -9.45 -8.19 4.48
N LYS A 107 -9.42 -9.02 5.52
CA LYS A 107 -9.03 -10.45 5.42
C LYS A 107 -9.83 -11.21 4.37
N ASN A 108 -11.13 -10.96 4.29
CA ASN A 108 -11.98 -11.63 3.31
C ASN A 108 -11.69 -11.18 1.89
N VAL A 109 -11.34 -9.91 1.68
CA VAL A 109 -10.94 -9.42 0.36
C VAL A 109 -9.60 -10.01 -0.02
N HIS A 110 -8.59 -9.92 0.87
CA HIS A 110 -7.27 -10.50 0.66
C HIS A 110 -7.37 -11.98 0.27
N LYS A 111 -8.16 -12.79 0.99
CA LYS A 111 -8.34 -14.21 0.66
C LYS A 111 -8.92 -14.49 -0.74
N ASN A 112 -9.67 -13.54 -1.31
CA ASN A 112 -10.38 -13.72 -2.58
C ASN A 112 -9.76 -12.92 -3.74
N HIS A 113 -8.70 -12.16 -3.48
CA HIS A 113 -7.94 -11.44 -4.48
C HIS A 113 -7.01 -12.42 -5.24
N PRO A 114 -6.84 -12.27 -6.57
CA PRO A 114 -5.92 -13.11 -7.35
C PRO A 114 -4.46 -12.79 -7.01
N GLY A 115 -3.60 -13.81 -6.88
CA GLY A 115 -2.20 -13.57 -6.50
C GLY A 115 -1.94 -13.67 -5.00
N THR A 116 -3.00 -13.73 -4.19
CA THR A 116 -2.96 -13.78 -2.73
C THR A 116 -3.69 -15.04 -2.22
N GLY A 117 -3.06 -15.78 -1.30
CA GLY A 117 -3.68 -16.95 -0.66
C GLY A 117 -3.84 -18.24 -1.51
N THR A 118 -4.63 -19.18 -0.99
CA THR A 118 -4.74 -20.58 -1.46
C THR A 118 -5.66 -20.78 -2.68
N LYS A 119 -6.35 -19.73 -3.16
CA LYS A 119 -7.29 -19.84 -4.28
C LYS A 119 -6.55 -19.61 -5.59
N ARG A 120 -6.17 -20.70 -6.26
CA ARG A 120 -5.58 -20.70 -7.60
C ARG A 120 -6.59 -20.55 -8.74
N GLY A 121 -7.88 -20.40 -8.42
CA GLY A 121 -8.95 -20.34 -9.41
C GLY A 121 -9.04 -18.96 -10.06
N ASN A 122 -9.41 -18.92 -11.35
CA ASN A 122 -9.66 -17.69 -12.09
C ASN A 122 -10.64 -16.82 -11.30
N ASN A 123 -10.18 -15.64 -10.92
CA ASN A 123 -11.05 -14.59 -10.42
C ASN A 123 -11.99 -14.10 -11.55
N LEU A 124 -12.90 -13.16 -11.24
CA LEU A 124 -13.78 -12.59 -12.25
C LEU A 124 -13.05 -11.69 -13.25
N SER A 125 -11.74 -11.40 -13.08
CA SER A 125 -10.95 -10.72 -14.11
C SER A 125 -10.51 -11.66 -15.23
N GLY A 126 -10.68 -12.98 -15.06
CA GLY A 126 -10.25 -13.99 -16.03
C GLY A 126 -8.76 -14.32 -15.97
N MET A 127 -7.97 -13.60 -15.16
CA MET A 127 -6.54 -13.86 -14.98
C MET A 127 -6.32 -14.92 -13.91
N TYR A 128 -5.39 -15.85 -14.15
CA TYR A 128 -4.92 -16.76 -13.11
C TYR A 128 -3.63 -16.26 -12.45
N ASP A 129 -3.21 -16.92 -11.36
CA ASP A 129 -2.07 -16.50 -10.52
C ASP A 129 -0.75 -16.31 -11.29
N GLY A 130 -0.52 -17.15 -12.32
CA GLY A 130 0.68 -17.10 -13.15
C GLY A 130 0.69 -15.90 -14.09
N GLU A 131 -0.40 -15.67 -14.84
CA GLU A 131 -0.57 -14.46 -15.67
C GLU A 131 -0.42 -13.19 -14.85
N TYR A 132 -0.96 -13.19 -13.63
CA TYR A 132 -0.84 -12.07 -12.72
C TYR A 132 0.63 -11.81 -12.31
N ALA A 133 1.37 -12.87 -11.94
CA ALA A 133 2.81 -12.75 -11.62
C ALA A 133 3.63 -12.32 -12.84
N GLU A 134 3.35 -12.90 -14.00
CA GLU A 134 4.03 -12.60 -15.26
C GLU A 134 3.82 -11.14 -15.64
N ALA A 135 2.58 -10.64 -15.64
CA ALA A 135 2.28 -9.24 -15.94
C ALA A 135 2.99 -8.27 -14.96
N GLN A 136 3.01 -8.57 -13.65
CA GLN A 136 3.78 -7.77 -12.70
C GLN A 136 5.29 -7.85 -12.96
N SER A 137 5.81 -9.01 -13.35
CA SER A 137 7.24 -9.18 -13.66
C SER A 137 7.64 -8.41 -14.91
N GLU A 138 6.84 -8.49 -15.98
CA GLU A 138 7.02 -7.72 -17.21
C GLU A 138 7.01 -6.21 -16.93
N ALA A 139 6.11 -5.74 -16.04
CA ALA A 139 6.08 -4.34 -15.63
C ALA A 139 7.37 -3.91 -14.88
N LEU A 140 7.93 -4.77 -14.01
CA LEU A 140 9.15 -4.44 -13.27
C LEU A 140 10.44 -4.59 -14.05
N ARG A 141 10.50 -5.53 -15.00
CA ARG A 141 11.75 -5.94 -15.66
C ARG A 141 11.78 -5.59 -17.14
N GLY A 142 10.67 -5.11 -17.68
CA GLY A 142 10.48 -4.95 -19.10
C GLY A 142 9.97 -6.22 -19.75
N ARG A 143 9.32 -6.04 -20.90
CA ARG A 143 8.85 -7.13 -21.76
C ARG A 143 9.65 -7.14 -23.05
N PHE A 144 9.99 -8.34 -23.54
CA PHE A 144 10.59 -8.53 -24.84
C PHE A 144 9.58 -9.15 -25.80
N GLU A 145 9.34 -8.50 -26.93
CA GLU A 145 8.59 -9.05 -28.06
C GLU A 145 9.48 -9.02 -29.30
N ASP A 146 9.59 -10.15 -29.99
CA ASP A 146 10.37 -10.29 -31.24
C ASP A 146 11.82 -9.74 -31.14
N GLY A 147 12.44 -9.92 -29.96
CA GLY A 147 13.81 -9.44 -29.68
C GLY A 147 13.92 -7.93 -29.41
N ARG A 148 12.81 -7.21 -29.23
CA ARG A 148 12.77 -5.78 -28.89
C ARG A 148 12.20 -5.57 -27.49
N HIS A 149 12.73 -4.59 -26.76
CA HIS A 149 12.12 -4.11 -25.53
C HIS A 149 10.81 -3.38 -25.85
N VAL A 150 9.69 -3.92 -25.37
CA VAL A 150 8.38 -3.25 -25.38
C VAL A 150 8.30 -2.24 -24.25
N TYR A 151 8.85 -2.61 -23.09
CA TYR A 151 9.02 -1.73 -21.93
C TYR A 151 10.52 -1.72 -21.58
N PRO A 152 11.27 -0.67 -21.94
CA PRO A 152 12.71 -0.63 -21.69
C PRO A 152 13.05 -0.38 -20.21
N GLU A 153 12.12 0.24 -19.47
CA GLU A 153 12.33 0.65 -18.07
C GLU A 153 11.27 0.04 -17.14
N PRO A 154 11.61 -0.20 -15.86
CA PRO A 154 10.65 -0.61 -14.85
C PRO A 154 9.51 0.39 -14.66
N ASP A 155 8.27 -0.07 -14.80
CA ASP A 155 7.07 0.69 -14.48
C ASP A 155 6.43 0.18 -13.19
N ILE A 156 6.83 0.80 -12.07
CA ILE A 156 6.29 0.49 -10.75
C ILE A 156 4.79 0.81 -10.68
N GLY A 157 4.35 1.88 -11.34
CA GLY A 157 2.94 2.28 -11.42
C GLY A 157 2.11 1.17 -12.03
N LEU A 158 2.53 0.65 -13.20
CA LEU A 158 1.85 -0.47 -13.87
C LEU A 158 1.84 -1.75 -13.02
N ALA A 159 2.96 -2.09 -12.37
CA ALA A 159 3.02 -3.27 -11.50
C ALA A 159 1.99 -3.19 -10.34
N VAL A 160 1.82 -2.00 -9.75
CA VAL A 160 0.80 -1.73 -8.73
C VAL A 160 -0.61 -1.71 -9.33
N ALA A 161 -0.79 -1.11 -10.52
CA ALA A 161 -2.07 -1.06 -11.22
C ALA A 161 -2.62 -2.46 -11.50
N ILE A 162 -1.77 -3.41 -11.85
CA ILE A 162 -2.13 -4.83 -12.02
C ILE A 162 -2.70 -5.42 -10.72
N ASN A 163 -2.16 -5.06 -9.54
CA ASN A 163 -2.75 -5.44 -8.25
C ASN A 163 -4.11 -4.80 -8.02
N GLN A 164 -4.27 -3.51 -8.35
CA GLN A 164 -5.54 -2.81 -8.12
C GLN A 164 -6.65 -3.24 -9.08
N SER A 165 -6.34 -3.51 -10.35
CA SER A 165 -7.33 -3.91 -11.35
C SER A 165 -8.04 -5.22 -10.97
N ALA A 166 -7.33 -6.14 -10.33
CA ALA A 166 -7.86 -7.38 -9.80
C ALA A 166 -8.93 -7.19 -8.70
N TYR A 167 -8.77 -6.18 -7.83
CA TYR A 167 -9.78 -5.85 -6.81
C TYR A 167 -11.09 -5.39 -7.43
N ALA A 168 -11.04 -4.75 -8.60
CA ALA A 168 -12.23 -4.28 -9.30
C ALA A 168 -13.19 -5.44 -9.65
N PHE A 169 -12.67 -6.68 -9.73
CA PHE A 169 -13.42 -7.91 -10.04
C PHE A 169 -13.62 -8.80 -8.80
N THR A 170 -13.46 -8.24 -7.60
CA THR A 170 -13.63 -8.95 -6.33
C THR A 170 -14.89 -8.41 -5.63
N PRO A 171 -16.01 -9.17 -5.58
CA PRO A 171 -17.26 -8.70 -4.98
C PRO A 171 -17.06 -8.23 -3.54
N GLU A 172 -16.28 -8.99 -2.77
CA GLU A 172 -15.96 -8.69 -1.38
C GLU A 172 -15.28 -7.32 -1.22
N PHE A 173 -14.51 -6.88 -2.22
CA PHE A 173 -13.85 -5.58 -2.21
C PHE A 173 -14.86 -4.43 -2.36
N VAL A 174 -15.83 -4.59 -3.27
CA VAL A 174 -16.86 -3.59 -3.55
C VAL A 174 -17.83 -3.50 -2.36
N GLU A 175 -18.27 -4.65 -1.85
CA GLU A 175 -19.17 -4.75 -0.70
C GLU A 175 -18.58 -4.10 0.57
N GLN A 176 -17.26 -4.16 0.75
CA GLN A 176 -16.61 -3.60 1.95
C GLN A 176 -16.34 -2.10 1.89
N GLN A 177 -16.53 -1.42 0.75
CA GLN A 177 -16.12 -0.02 0.56
C GLN A 177 -16.70 0.97 1.57
N ASN A 178 -17.88 0.69 2.12
CA ASN A 178 -18.59 1.55 3.07
C ASN A 178 -18.62 0.96 4.49
N THR A 179 -17.71 0.03 4.79
CA THR A 179 -17.55 -0.57 6.12
C THR A 179 -16.31 -0.01 6.81
N GLU A 180 -16.24 -0.13 8.14
CA GLU A 180 -15.05 0.28 8.90
C GLU A 180 -13.78 -0.45 8.44
N VAL A 181 -13.89 -1.75 8.11
CA VAL A 181 -12.79 -2.56 7.56
C VAL A 181 -12.31 -1.99 6.22
N GLY A 182 -13.24 -1.64 5.31
CA GLY A 182 -12.88 -1.06 4.02
C GLY A 182 -12.25 0.33 4.15
N GLU A 183 -12.74 1.16 5.07
CA GLU A 183 -12.15 2.49 5.33
C GLU A 183 -10.74 2.39 5.93
N VAL A 184 -10.49 1.43 6.82
CA VAL A 184 -9.15 1.12 7.32
C VAL A 184 -8.23 0.67 6.19
N ALA A 185 -8.69 -0.21 5.30
CA ALA A 185 -7.90 -0.66 4.17
C ALA A 185 -7.57 0.46 3.18
N LYS A 186 -8.56 1.32 2.90
CA LYS A 186 -8.42 2.53 2.06
C LYS A 186 -7.42 3.52 2.66
N ASP A 187 -7.49 3.78 3.96
CA ASP A 187 -6.54 4.63 4.68
C ASP A 187 -5.13 4.04 4.66
N SER A 188 -4.99 2.73 4.91
CA SER A 188 -3.70 2.06 4.89
C SER A 188 -3.06 2.06 3.50
N TYR A 189 -3.85 1.81 2.45
CA TYR A 189 -3.39 1.91 1.06
C TYR A 189 -2.91 3.32 0.71
N ARG A 190 -3.68 4.35 1.04
CA ARG A 190 -3.28 5.76 0.82
C ARG A 190 -2.01 6.12 1.57
N ASN A 191 -1.90 5.71 2.83
CA ASN A 191 -0.69 5.91 3.61
C ASN A 191 0.51 5.23 2.93
N MET A 192 0.32 4.00 2.44
CA MET A 192 1.36 3.28 1.71
C MET A 192 1.83 4.03 0.47
N VAL A 193 0.92 4.40 -0.43
CA VAL A 193 1.28 5.12 -1.66
C VAL A 193 1.98 6.45 -1.36
N ASN A 194 1.46 7.22 -0.39
CA ASN A 194 2.06 8.51 -0.03
C ASN A 194 3.49 8.36 0.52
N LYS A 195 3.74 7.31 1.31
CA LYS A 195 5.05 7.02 1.92
C LYS A 195 5.96 6.19 1.03
N MET A 196 5.47 5.69 -0.10
CA MET A 196 6.22 4.86 -1.02
C MET A 196 7.46 5.60 -1.50
N GLY A 197 8.63 5.00 -1.29
CA GLY A 197 9.92 5.48 -1.79
C GLY A 197 10.40 4.56 -2.91
N ALA A 198 11.69 4.29 -2.95
CA ALA A 198 12.23 3.34 -3.92
C ALA A 198 11.72 1.91 -3.69
N VAL A 199 11.23 1.27 -4.76
CA VAL A 199 10.89 -0.16 -4.79
C VAL A 199 12.14 -0.97 -5.10
N LYS A 200 12.41 -1.97 -4.26
CA LYS A 200 13.52 -2.90 -4.42
C LYS A 200 13.04 -4.22 -4.99
N PHE A 201 13.71 -4.72 -6.03
CA PHE A 201 13.44 -6.03 -6.62
C PHE A 201 14.71 -6.64 -7.21
N ALA A 202 14.71 -7.96 -7.38
CA ALA A 202 15.85 -8.70 -7.91
C ALA A 202 15.96 -8.55 -9.44
N ARG A 203 17.18 -8.29 -9.92
CA ARG A 203 17.54 -8.25 -11.35
C ARG A 203 18.62 -9.30 -11.64
N GLY A 204 18.24 -10.57 -11.50
CA GLY A 204 19.13 -11.71 -11.64
C GLY A 204 19.81 -12.11 -10.33
N GLN A 205 20.81 -12.98 -10.45
CA GLN A 205 21.45 -13.59 -9.28
C GLN A 205 22.15 -12.51 -8.43
N ASP A 206 21.73 -12.41 -7.17
CA ASP A 206 22.30 -11.55 -6.13
C ASP A 206 22.31 -10.03 -6.40
N THR A 207 21.62 -9.58 -7.46
CA THR A 207 21.53 -8.16 -7.82
C THR A 207 20.17 -7.60 -7.44
N ILE A 208 20.15 -6.51 -6.69
CA ILE A 208 18.94 -5.78 -6.32
C ILE A 208 18.93 -4.45 -7.06
N GLN A 209 17.89 -4.23 -7.85
CA GLN A 209 17.57 -2.93 -8.41
C GLN A 209 16.66 -2.17 -7.44
N SER A 210 16.83 -0.86 -7.40
CA SER A 210 16.01 0.07 -6.61
C SER A 210 15.53 1.17 -7.54
N VAL A 211 14.22 1.35 -7.66
CA VAL A 211 13.60 2.35 -8.57
C VAL A 211 12.70 3.25 -7.76
N ASP A 212 12.93 4.56 -7.84
CA ASP A 212 12.10 5.55 -7.16
C ASP A 212 10.70 5.60 -7.76
N VAL A 213 9.69 5.71 -6.88
CA VAL A 213 8.30 5.92 -7.30
C VAL A 213 8.04 7.40 -7.43
N THR A 214 7.72 7.86 -8.64
CA THR A 214 7.49 9.28 -8.92
C THR A 214 6.15 9.76 -8.34
N PRO A 215 5.97 11.07 -8.12
CA PRO A 215 4.66 11.62 -7.73
C PRO A 215 3.53 11.27 -8.70
N GLU A 216 3.81 11.21 -10.00
CA GLU A 216 2.84 10.85 -11.05
C GLU A 216 2.41 9.39 -10.90
N GLN A 217 3.38 8.48 -10.67
CA GLN A 217 3.06 7.08 -10.40
C GLN A 217 2.22 6.95 -9.13
N LYS A 218 2.54 7.68 -8.05
CA LYS A 218 1.71 7.69 -6.84
C LYS A 218 0.29 8.17 -7.11
N ALA A 219 0.12 9.23 -7.90
CA ALA A 219 -1.19 9.71 -8.29
C ALA A 219 -1.97 8.66 -9.07
N GLN A 220 -1.33 8.00 -10.03
CA GLN A 220 -1.98 6.95 -10.80
C GLN A 220 -2.35 5.75 -9.92
N MET A 221 -1.48 5.31 -9.00
CA MET A 221 -1.79 4.22 -8.05
C MET A 221 -3.03 4.52 -7.19
N LEU A 222 -3.23 5.78 -6.78
CA LEU A 222 -4.43 6.22 -6.06
C LEU A 222 -5.67 6.22 -6.97
N ALA A 223 -5.51 6.65 -8.23
CA ALA A 223 -6.57 6.63 -9.22
C ALA A 223 -6.99 5.20 -9.60
N ASP A 224 -6.04 4.27 -9.72
CA ASP A 224 -6.30 2.86 -10.01
C ASP A 224 -7.09 2.19 -8.89
N ARG A 225 -6.70 2.44 -7.62
CA ARG A 225 -7.48 2.02 -6.46
C ARG A 225 -8.89 2.59 -6.54
N LYS A 226 -9.02 3.90 -6.78
CA LYS A 226 -10.33 4.55 -6.85
C LYS A 226 -11.19 3.99 -7.99
N SER A 227 -10.57 3.61 -9.09
CA SER A 227 -11.23 2.95 -10.20
C SER A 227 -11.71 1.55 -9.84
N ALA A 228 -10.92 0.79 -9.08
CA ALA A 228 -11.34 -0.50 -8.55
C ALA A 228 -12.50 -0.37 -7.57
N GLU A 229 -12.50 0.66 -6.71
CA GLU A 229 -13.57 0.91 -5.72
C GLU A 229 -14.91 1.24 -6.38
N THR A 230 -14.87 2.01 -7.47
CA THR A 230 -16.06 2.61 -8.08
C THR A 230 -16.53 1.91 -9.35
N GLY A 231 -15.66 1.12 -9.98
CA GLY A 231 -15.88 0.60 -11.33
C GLY A 231 -15.81 1.65 -12.43
N ILE A 232 -15.40 2.88 -12.12
CA ILE A 232 -15.29 4.00 -13.07
C ILE A 232 -13.83 4.40 -13.20
N TYR A 233 -13.36 4.67 -14.42
CA TYR A 233 -11.99 5.13 -14.62
C TYR A 233 -11.72 6.50 -13.99
N HIS A 234 -10.63 6.57 -13.25
CA HIS A 234 -10.04 7.77 -12.69
C HIS A 234 -8.64 7.95 -13.25
N GLU A 235 -8.18 9.19 -13.34
CA GLU A 235 -6.81 9.53 -13.66
C GLU A 235 -6.11 10.13 -12.44
N GLY A 236 -4.82 9.86 -12.33
CA GLY A 236 -3.95 10.50 -11.37
C GLY A 236 -3.21 11.67 -12.00
N THR A 237 -3.29 12.85 -11.40
CA THR A 237 -2.46 14.00 -11.77
C THR A 237 -1.68 14.50 -10.56
N VAL A 238 -0.71 15.37 -10.79
CA VAL A 238 0.12 15.94 -9.72
C VAL A 238 -0.15 17.44 -9.65
N GLY A 239 -0.51 17.92 -8.47
CA GLY A 239 -0.67 19.34 -8.19
C GLY A 239 0.67 20.08 -8.26
N SER A 240 0.62 21.41 -8.31
CA SER A 240 1.83 22.26 -8.36
C SER A 240 2.79 22.08 -7.17
N ASP A 241 2.31 21.53 -6.06
CA ASP A 241 3.07 21.22 -4.84
C ASP A 241 3.59 19.76 -4.79
N GLY A 242 3.42 19.00 -5.87
CA GLY A 242 3.78 17.58 -5.93
C GLY A 242 2.74 16.65 -5.29
N THR A 243 1.59 17.16 -4.85
CA THR A 243 0.55 16.32 -4.23
C THR A 243 -0.23 15.53 -5.28
N PRO A 244 -0.46 14.23 -5.05
CA PRO A 244 -1.36 13.45 -5.88
C PRO A 244 -2.80 13.99 -5.90
N GLN A 245 -3.37 14.14 -7.08
CA GLN A 245 -4.76 14.46 -7.32
C GLN A 245 -5.42 13.34 -8.12
N VAL A 246 -6.69 13.05 -7.81
CA VAL A 246 -7.45 12.00 -8.49
C VAL A 246 -8.73 12.62 -9.02
N SER A 247 -8.91 12.58 -10.34
CA SER A 247 -10.12 13.03 -11.02
C SER A 247 -10.80 11.87 -11.73
N ARG A 248 -12.13 11.91 -11.79
CA ARG A 248 -12.88 11.05 -12.69
C ARG A 248 -12.61 11.51 -14.13
N ILE A 249 -12.35 10.58 -15.06
CA ILE A 249 -12.21 10.92 -16.47
C ILE A 249 -13.61 11.06 -17.10
N PRO A 250 -14.07 12.27 -17.45
CA PRO A 250 -15.40 12.47 -18.01
C PRO A 250 -15.47 11.90 -19.43
N GLY A 251 -16.52 11.15 -19.76
CA GLY A 251 -16.71 10.65 -21.12
C GLY A 251 -15.70 9.59 -21.59
N ALA A 252 -14.81 9.09 -20.71
CA ALA A 252 -14.15 7.81 -20.95
C ALA A 252 -15.27 6.79 -21.24
N ASN A 253 -15.42 6.42 -22.52
CA ASN A 253 -16.59 5.74 -23.10
C ASN A 253 -16.79 4.30 -22.59
N ASN A 254 -16.07 3.94 -21.54
CA ASN A 254 -15.95 2.62 -20.95
C ASN A 254 -16.02 2.71 -19.41
N ALA A 255 -16.90 3.54 -18.83
CA ALA A 255 -17.47 3.09 -17.55
C ALA A 255 -17.96 1.67 -17.85
N ARG A 256 -17.28 0.66 -17.27
CA ARG A 256 -17.47 -0.77 -17.51
C ARG A 256 -18.77 -1.05 -18.22
N ASN A 257 -18.74 -1.36 -19.52
CA ASN A 257 -19.99 -1.56 -20.24
C ASN A 257 -20.65 -2.83 -19.67
N PRO A 258 -21.73 -2.73 -18.88
CA PRO A 258 -22.28 -3.90 -18.17
C PRO A 258 -22.75 -4.96 -19.17
N LYS A 259 -23.10 -4.53 -20.39
CA LYS A 259 -23.43 -5.41 -21.51
C LYS A 259 -22.23 -6.26 -21.93
N ASP A 260 -21.04 -5.67 -22.09
CA ASP A 260 -19.84 -6.40 -22.52
C ASP A 260 -19.34 -7.33 -21.43
N GLU A 261 -19.38 -6.87 -20.17
CA GLU A 261 -19.10 -7.68 -18.99
C GLU A 261 -20.07 -8.89 -18.89
N TYR A 262 -21.37 -8.66 -19.15
CA TYR A 262 -22.37 -9.72 -19.21
C TYR A 262 -22.14 -10.68 -20.40
N GLN A 263 -21.77 -10.18 -21.58
CA GLN A 263 -21.43 -11.05 -22.72
C GLN A 263 -20.21 -11.93 -22.41
N TRP A 264 -19.19 -11.36 -21.77
CA TRP A 264 -18.03 -12.12 -21.28
C TRP A 264 -18.47 -13.20 -20.29
N PHE A 265 -19.26 -12.84 -19.27
CA PHE A 265 -19.77 -13.78 -18.28
C PHE A 265 -20.55 -14.94 -18.93
N ARG A 266 -21.44 -14.63 -19.88
CA ARG A 266 -22.21 -15.65 -20.62
C ARG A 266 -21.30 -16.59 -21.41
N ARG A 267 -20.25 -16.06 -22.04
CA ARG A 267 -19.26 -16.86 -22.78
C ARG A 267 -18.50 -17.78 -21.84
N GLU A 268 -17.99 -17.26 -20.72
CA GLU A 268 -17.26 -18.06 -19.73
C GLU A 268 -18.13 -19.14 -19.09
N ARG A 269 -19.36 -18.80 -18.71
CA ARG A 269 -20.34 -19.78 -18.20
C ARG A 269 -20.58 -20.90 -19.21
N ARG A 270 -20.71 -20.57 -20.50
CA ARG A 270 -20.90 -21.57 -21.56
C ARG A 270 -19.66 -22.46 -21.73
N ASN A 271 -18.47 -21.86 -21.77
CA ASN A 271 -17.20 -22.58 -21.91
C ASN A 271 -16.99 -23.57 -20.75
N ARG A 272 -17.21 -23.12 -19.51
CA ARG A 272 -17.12 -23.97 -18.31
C ARG A 272 -18.12 -25.13 -18.36
N LYS A 273 -19.40 -24.85 -18.69
CA LYS A 273 -20.41 -25.91 -18.88
C LYS A 273 -19.99 -26.94 -19.93
N ALA A 274 -19.45 -26.49 -21.06
CA ALA A 274 -18.99 -27.37 -22.14
C ALA A 274 -17.77 -28.22 -21.75
N ASN A 275 -16.95 -27.76 -20.79
CA ASN A 275 -15.84 -28.54 -20.25
C ASN A 275 -16.31 -29.55 -19.19
N ILE A 276 -17.27 -29.17 -18.34
CA ILE A 276 -17.88 -30.05 -17.33
C ILE A 276 -18.50 -31.30 -17.96
N THR A 277 -19.14 -31.19 -19.13
CA THR A 277 -19.74 -32.34 -19.81
C THR A 277 -18.73 -33.40 -20.25
N LYS A 278 -17.44 -33.05 -20.32
CA LYS A 278 -16.34 -33.96 -20.65
C LYS A 278 -15.77 -34.69 -19.42
N LEU A 279 -16.09 -34.22 -18.21
CA LEU A 279 -15.61 -34.78 -16.95
C LEU A 279 -16.56 -35.86 -16.42
N LYS A 280 -16.06 -36.69 -15.50
CA LYS A 280 -16.83 -37.76 -14.83
C LYS A 280 -16.51 -37.80 -13.32
N GLY A 281 -17.39 -38.41 -12.54
CA GLY A 281 -17.17 -38.67 -11.12
C GLY A 281 -16.93 -37.40 -10.27
N GLU A 282 -15.94 -37.48 -9.39
CA GLU A 282 -15.60 -36.40 -8.45
C GLU A 282 -15.14 -35.13 -9.17
N ASP A 283 -14.37 -35.25 -10.26
CA ASP A 283 -13.90 -34.11 -11.04
C ASP A 283 -15.05 -33.31 -11.64
N LYS A 284 -16.09 -33.99 -12.13
CA LYS A 284 -17.30 -33.35 -12.64
C LYS A 284 -18.02 -32.60 -11.52
N THR A 285 -18.21 -33.24 -10.38
CA THR A 285 -18.90 -32.65 -9.21
C THR A 285 -18.16 -31.40 -8.71
N LYS A 286 -16.82 -31.46 -8.66
CA LYS A 286 -15.98 -30.32 -8.29
C LYS A 286 -16.13 -29.17 -9.29
N ALA A 287 -16.08 -29.45 -10.58
CA ALA A 287 -16.21 -28.43 -11.62
C ALA A 287 -17.62 -27.81 -11.68
N GLU A 288 -18.67 -28.58 -11.40
CA GLU A 288 -20.05 -28.07 -11.23
C GLU A 288 -20.13 -27.08 -10.06
N LYS A 289 -19.56 -27.43 -8.91
CA LYS A 289 -19.47 -26.53 -7.75
C LYS A 289 -18.70 -25.25 -8.07
N GLU A 290 -17.56 -25.35 -8.75
CA GLU A 290 -16.76 -24.18 -9.17
C GLU A 290 -17.53 -23.27 -10.15
N LEU A 291 -18.39 -23.84 -10.99
CA LEU A 291 -19.26 -23.06 -11.88
C LEU A 291 -20.35 -22.33 -11.09
N ASP A 292 -20.97 -22.97 -10.11
CA ASP A 292 -21.99 -22.35 -9.27
C ASP A 292 -21.39 -21.20 -8.44
N GLU A 293 -20.23 -21.42 -7.82
CA GLU A 293 -19.48 -20.36 -7.11
C GLU A 293 -19.11 -19.20 -8.05
N PHE A 294 -18.74 -19.48 -9.31
CA PHE A 294 -18.46 -18.43 -10.31
C PHE A 294 -19.72 -17.60 -10.63
N VAL A 295 -20.87 -18.25 -10.83
CA VAL A 295 -22.15 -17.58 -11.10
C VAL A 295 -22.59 -16.74 -9.90
N GLU A 296 -22.52 -17.29 -8.69
CA GLU A 296 -22.87 -16.58 -7.46
C GLU A 296 -22.01 -15.33 -7.26
N ARG A 297 -20.69 -15.45 -7.41
CA ARG A 297 -19.78 -14.31 -7.29
C ARG A 297 -20.06 -13.23 -8.33
N TRP A 298 -20.38 -13.62 -9.57
CA TRP A 298 -20.75 -12.66 -10.61
C TRP A 298 -22.01 -11.89 -10.24
N THR A 299 -23.07 -12.58 -9.80
CA THR A 299 -24.31 -11.95 -9.36
C THR A 299 -24.06 -10.97 -8.22
N ARG A 300 -23.32 -11.41 -7.18
CA ARG A 300 -22.95 -10.54 -6.05
C ARG A 300 -22.20 -9.28 -6.51
N LEU A 301 -21.31 -9.40 -7.50
CA LEU A 301 -20.59 -8.25 -8.03
C LEU A 301 -21.51 -7.22 -8.69
N MET A 302 -22.48 -7.69 -9.50
CA MET A 302 -23.45 -6.81 -10.17
C MET A 302 -24.38 -6.14 -9.14
N ASP A 303 -24.87 -6.91 -8.17
CA ASP A 303 -25.70 -6.41 -7.08
C ASP A 303 -24.96 -5.35 -6.25
N ALA A 304 -23.70 -5.62 -5.86
CA ALA A 304 -22.88 -4.69 -5.09
C ALA A 304 -22.61 -3.36 -5.83
N ARG A 305 -22.68 -3.37 -7.16
CA ARG A 305 -22.52 -2.18 -8.00
C ARG A 305 -23.84 -1.44 -8.28
N ASN A 306 -24.98 -1.97 -7.83
CA ASN A 306 -26.31 -1.53 -8.24
C ASN A 306 -26.50 -1.56 -9.78
N GLU A 307 -25.80 -2.47 -10.47
CA GLU A 307 -25.94 -2.66 -11.92
C GLU A 307 -27.01 -3.72 -12.15
N GLN A 308 -28.19 -3.30 -12.64
CA GLN A 308 -29.20 -4.25 -13.10
C GLN A 308 -28.74 -4.86 -14.43
N VAL A 309 -28.61 -6.19 -14.47
CA VAL A 309 -28.23 -6.97 -15.66
C VAL A 309 -29.41 -7.76 -16.19
#